data_AF-A0AAE5HFJ4-F1
#
_entry.id   AF-A0AAE5HFJ4-F1
#
_cell.length_a   1.000
_cell.length_b   1.000
_cell.length_c   1.000
_cell.angle_alpha   90.00
_cell.angle_beta   90.00
_cell.angle_gamma   90.00
#
_symmetry.space_group_name_H-M   'P 1'
#
loop_
_entity.id
_entity.type
_entity.pdbx_description
1 polymer ?
#
loop_
_entity_poly.entity_id
_entity_poly.type
_entity_poly.pdbx_seq_one_letter_code
_entity_poly.pdbx_strand_id
1 'polypeptide(L)'
;MSDDSAFTSERETAIELLEDDSISAFYLGVIRDSEEIDTTFAQTADSPEDEGLQALSLLATHVRIVANQAGVDPSTVAGDAATLAGRLEDLSPEGMRSTEESEPDES
;
A
#
# COMPACT_ATOMS: atom_id res chain seq x y z
N MET A 1 13.65 0.27 -26.11
CA MET A 1 13.98 1.70 -26.00
C MET A 1 12.76 2.58 -25.74
N SER A 2 11.52 2.15 -26.02
CA SER A 2 10.32 2.98 -25.78
C SER A 2 9.83 2.94 -24.31
N ASP A 3 9.99 1.81 -23.61
CA ASP A 3 9.53 1.67 -22.21
C ASP A 3 10.33 2.53 -21.23
N ASP A 4 11.65 2.64 -21.40
CA ASP A 4 12.50 3.51 -20.58
C ASP A 4 12.10 4.98 -20.67
N SER A 5 11.72 5.45 -21.87
CA SER A 5 11.27 6.85 -22.05
C SER A 5 9.89 7.09 -21.48
N ALA A 6 8.97 6.11 -21.57
CA ALA A 6 7.64 6.23 -21.00
C ALA A 6 7.70 6.23 -19.46
N PHE A 7 8.45 5.29 -18.88
CA PHE A 7 8.72 5.23 -17.45
C PHE A 7 9.36 6.52 -16.93
N THR A 8 10.37 7.03 -17.62
CA THR A 8 11.04 8.28 -17.23
C THR A 8 10.05 9.45 -17.23
N SER A 9 9.21 9.57 -18.26
CA SER A 9 8.22 10.65 -18.38
C SER A 9 7.13 10.56 -17.31
N GLU A 10 6.62 9.36 -17.04
CA GLU A 10 5.62 9.12 -15.98
C GLU A 10 6.20 9.43 -14.60
N ARG A 11 7.46 9.04 -14.36
CA ARG A 11 8.17 9.37 -13.11
C ARG A 11 8.36 10.87 -12.94
N GLU A 12 8.77 11.59 -13.98
CA GLU A 12 8.90 13.06 -13.94
C GLU A 12 7.56 13.72 -13.64
N THR A 13 6.48 13.28 -14.31
CA THR A 13 5.12 13.77 -14.05
C THR A 13 4.70 13.52 -12.60
N ALA A 14 4.99 12.34 -12.05
CA ALA A 14 4.68 12.02 -10.66
C ALA A 14 5.46 12.90 -9.67
N ILE A 15 6.72 13.23 -9.97
CA ILE A 15 7.52 14.13 -9.14
C ILE A 15 6.95 15.56 -9.21
N GLU A 16 6.62 16.07 -10.40
CA GLU A 16 6.00 17.39 -10.56
C GLU A 16 4.69 17.52 -9.76
N LEU A 17 3.86 16.46 -9.73
CA LEU A 17 2.63 16.45 -8.92
C LEU A 17 2.91 16.57 -7.42
N LEU A 18 4.04 16.03 -6.93
CA LEU A 18 4.43 16.11 -5.52
C LEU A 18 5.00 17.49 -5.13
N GLU A 19 5.40 18.30 -6.10
CA GLU A 19 5.90 19.66 -5.86
C GLU A 19 4.76 20.69 -5.69
N ASP A 20 3.51 20.30 -5.89
CA ASP A 20 2.35 21.18 -5.74
C ASP A 20 1.99 21.38 -4.25
N ASP A 21 2.12 22.60 -3.75
CA ASP A 21 1.80 22.99 -2.37
C ASP A 21 0.33 22.76 -1.96
N SER A 22 -0.56 22.49 -2.93
CA SER A 22 -1.98 22.23 -2.68
C SER A 22 -2.30 20.77 -2.34
N ILE A 23 -1.35 19.84 -2.44
CA ILE A 23 -1.58 18.44 -2.08
C ILE A 23 -1.83 18.30 -0.58
N SER A 24 -2.96 17.69 -0.24
CA SER A 24 -3.31 17.43 1.17
C SER A 24 -2.89 16.04 1.65
N ALA A 25 -2.71 15.09 0.73
CA ALA A 25 -2.32 13.71 1.04
C ALA A 25 -1.66 13.01 -0.15
N PHE A 26 -0.73 12.09 0.13
CA PHE A 26 -0.16 11.20 -0.88
C PHE A 26 0.27 9.85 -0.29
N TYR A 27 0.31 8.85 -1.18
CA TYR A 27 0.87 7.53 -0.92
C TYR A 27 1.85 7.19 -2.05
N LEU A 28 3.07 6.81 -1.70
CA LEU A 28 4.11 6.42 -2.66
C LEU A 28 4.72 5.07 -2.26
N GLY A 29 4.77 4.15 -3.23
CA GLY A 29 5.54 2.91 -3.15
C GLY A 29 6.66 2.90 -4.18
N VAL A 30 7.86 2.52 -3.76
CA VAL A 30 9.06 2.41 -4.60
C VAL A 30 9.57 0.98 -4.51
N ILE A 31 9.65 0.30 -5.65
CA ILE A 31 10.17 -1.07 -5.73
C ILE A 31 11.65 -1.00 -6.16
N ARG A 32 12.54 -1.59 -5.37
CA ARG A 32 13.97 -1.73 -5.68
C ARG A 32 14.35 -3.21 -5.79
N ASP A 33 15.16 -3.51 -6.79
CA ASP A 33 15.74 -4.85 -7.00
C ASP A 33 14.72 -6.01 -6.96
N SER A 34 13.46 -5.71 -7.27
CA SER A 34 12.30 -6.63 -7.32
C SER A 34 11.83 -7.25 -6.00
N GLU A 35 12.43 -6.89 -4.85
CA GLU A 35 12.09 -7.53 -3.57
C GLU A 35 11.83 -6.55 -2.43
N GLU A 36 12.44 -5.36 -2.43
CA GLU A 36 12.17 -4.35 -1.40
C GLU A 36 11.17 -3.30 -1.91
N ILE A 37 10.09 -3.14 -1.15
CA ILE A 37 9.10 -2.09 -1.36
C ILE A 37 9.26 -1.06 -0.24
N ASP A 38 9.88 0.07 -0.56
CA ASP A 38 9.85 1.26 0.30
C ASP A 38 8.49 1.92 0.12
N THR A 39 7.74 2.11 1.20
CA THR A 39 6.47 2.86 1.15
C THR A 39 6.53 4.07 2.06
N THR A 40 5.91 5.16 1.63
CA THR A 40 5.71 6.34 2.46
C THR A 40 4.30 6.88 2.28
N PHE A 41 3.76 7.41 3.37
CA PHE A 41 2.43 7.98 3.44
C PHE A 41 2.50 9.25 4.28
N ALA A 42 1.97 10.34 3.74
CA ALA A 42 1.83 11.59 4.48
C ALA A 42 0.50 12.25 4.12
N GLN A 43 -0.14 12.83 5.12
CA GLN A 43 -1.38 13.56 4.95
C GLN A 43 -1.50 14.69 5.97
N THR A 44 -2.29 15.70 5.60
CA THR A 44 -2.70 16.80 6.46
C THR A 44 -4.23 16.89 6.41
N ALA A 45 -4.88 16.88 7.57
CA ALA A 45 -6.33 16.99 7.68
C ALA A 45 -6.72 17.92 8.83
N ASP A 46 -7.84 18.62 8.66
CA ASP A 46 -8.39 19.53 9.68
C ASP A 46 -9.12 18.77 10.81
N SER A 47 -9.53 17.52 10.56
CA SER A 47 -10.20 16.65 11.52
C SER A 47 -9.84 15.17 11.35
N PRO A 48 -9.97 14.34 12.41
CA PRO A 48 -9.78 12.89 12.31
C PRO A 48 -10.73 12.21 11.32
N GLU A 49 -11.98 12.70 11.22
CA GLU A 49 -12.94 12.19 10.24
C GLU A 49 -12.47 12.44 8.79
N ASP A 50 -11.92 13.63 8.51
CA ASP A 50 -11.38 13.96 7.20
C ASP A 50 -10.14 13.12 6.86
N GLU A 51 -9.27 12.88 7.85
CA GLU A 51 -8.09 12.02 7.67
C GLU A 51 -8.49 10.57 7.34
N GLY A 52 -9.53 10.03 8.00
CA GLY A 52 -10.06 8.71 7.70
C GLY A 52 -10.66 8.61 6.29
N LEU A 53 -11.44 9.61 5.86
CA LEU A 53 -12.04 9.64 4.52
C LEU A 53 -10.99 9.79 3.41
N GLN A 54 -9.94 10.59 3.64
CA GLN A 54 -8.84 10.75 2.70
C GLN A 54 -8.07 9.44 2.51
N ALA A 55 -7.69 8.78 3.61
CA ALA A 55 -7.03 7.49 3.57
C ALA A 55 -7.86 6.42 2.84
N LEU A 56 -9.17 6.36 3.12
CA LEU A 56 -10.09 5.46 2.43
C LEU A 56 -10.23 5.77 0.94
N SER A 57 -10.24 7.05 0.57
CA SER A 57 -10.32 7.48 -0.84
C SER A 57 -9.07 7.10 -1.63
N LEU A 58 -7.89 7.23 -1.01
CA LEU A 58 -6.62 6.77 -1.59
C LEU A 58 -6.61 5.25 -1.76
N LEU A 59 -7.01 4.51 -0.73
CA LEU A 59 -7.12 3.05 -0.81
C LEU A 59 -8.09 2.60 -1.92
N ALA A 60 -9.27 3.20 -1.99
CA ALA A 60 -10.26 2.88 -3.02
C ALA A 60 -9.72 3.15 -4.42
N THR A 61 -8.97 4.23 -4.60
CA THR A 61 -8.28 4.55 -5.86
C THR A 61 -7.24 3.50 -6.20
N HIS A 62 -6.43 3.09 -5.23
CA HIS A 62 -5.41 2.07 -5.43
C HIS A 62 -6.01 0.71 -5.82
N VAL A 63 -7.03 0.25 -5.08
CA VAL A 63 -7.77 -0.99 -5.37
C VAL A 63 -8.31 -0.97 -6.80
N ARG A 64 -8.87 0.15 -7.26
CA ARG A 64 -9.39 0.28 -8.63
C ARG A 64 -8.30 0.18 -9.69
N ILE A 65 -7.13 0.78 -9.46
CA ILE A 65 -5.99 0.70 -10.39
C ILE A 65 -5.53 -0.75 -10.53
N VAL A 66 -5.28 -1.42 -9.41
CA VAL A 66 -4.83 -2.83 -9.39
C VAL A 66 -5.87 -3.76 -10.03
N ALA A 67 -7.15 -3.55 -9.73
CA ALA A 67 -8.25 -4.33 -10.32
C ALA A 67 -8.28 -4.22 -11.85
N ASN A 68 -8.12 -3.00 -12.39
CA ASN A 68 -8.05 -2.80 -13.84
C ASN A 68 -6.83 -3.48 -14.47
N GLN A 69 -5.68 -3.45 -13.80
CA GLN A 69 -4.45 -4.08 -14.28
C GLN A 69 -4.54 -5.62 -14.26
N ALA A 70 -5.15 -6.19 -13.21
CA ALA A 70 -5.32 -7.62 -13.04
C ALA A 70 -6.53 -8.19 -13.81
N GLY A 71 -7.43 -7.33 -14.30
CA GLY A 71 -8.65 -7.76 -15.02
C GLY A 71 -9.67 -8.44 -14.10
N VAL A 72 -9.75 -8.03 -12.83
CA VAL A 72 -10.64 -8.60 -11.82
C VAL A 72 -11.52 -7.52 -11.19
N ASP A 73 -12.54 -7.92 -10.43
CA ASP A 73 -13.38 -6.98 -9.70
C ASP A 73 -12.63 -6.32 -8.52
N PRO A 74 -12.89 -5.02 -8.22
CA PRO A 74 -12.30 -4.32 -7.08
C PRO A 74 -12.47 -5.04 -5.73
N SER A 75 -13.62 -5.71 -5.52
CA SER A 75 -13.87 -6.47 -4.28
C SER A 75 -12.94 -7.66 -4.11
N THR A 76 -12.51 -8.28 -5.21
CA THR A 76 -11.56 -9.40 -5.17
C THR A 76 -10.19 -8.91 -4.72
N VAL A 77 -9.70 -7.82 -5.31
CA VAL A 77 -8.43 -7.18 -4.91
C VAL A 77 -8.45 -6.78 -3.43
N ALA A 78 -9.54 -6.18 -2.96
CA ALA A 78 -9.67 -5.79 -1.56
C ALA A 78 -9.60 -7.01 -0.61
N GLY A 79 -10.25 -8.12 -0.97
CA GLY A 79 -10.20 -9.37 -0.18
C GLY A 79 -8.82 -10.03 -0.16
N ASP A 80 -8.15 -10.07 -1.31
CA ASP A 80 -6.79 -10.61 -1.43
C ASP A 80 -5.78 -9.76 -0.65
N ALA A 81 -5.87 -8.44 -0.76
CA ALA A 81 -5.04 -7.50 -0.01
C ALA A 81 -5.24 -7.66 1.51
N ALA A 82 -6.49 -7.79 1.98
CA ALA A 82 -6.78 -8.06 3.38
C ALA A 82 -6.20 -9.39 3.86
N THR A 83 -6.26 -10.43 3.02
CA THR A 83 -5.66 -11.74 3.33
C THR A 83 -4.14 -11.66 3.42
N LEU A 84 -3.48 -10.92 2.51
CA LEU A 84 -2.03 -10.72 2.53
C LEU A 84 -1.58 -9.90 3.74
N ALA A 85 -2.33 -8.85 4.09
CA ALA A 85 -2.06 -8.02 5.25
C ALA A 85 -2.09 -8.85 6.55
N GLY A 86 -3.11 -9.70 6.73
CA GLY A 86 -3.19 -10.58 7.90
C GLY A 86 -2.01 -11.56 8.01
N ARG A 87 -1.52 -12.09 6.88
CA ARG A 87 -0.32 -12.96 6.89
C ARG A 87 0.96 -12.21 7.24
N LEU A 88 1.06 -10.94 6.88
CA LEU A 88 2.24 -10.14 7.21
C LEU A 88 2.35 -9.88 8.72
N GLU A 89 1.21 -9.67 9.38
CA GLU A 89 1.14 -9.58 10.85
C GLU A 89 1.62 -10.89 11.51
N ASP A 90 1.22 -12.05 10.99
CA ASP A 90 1.64 -13.36 11.50
C ASP A 90 3.15 -13.63 11.31
N LEU A 91 3.76 -13.07 10.25
CA LEU A 91 5.18 -13.23 9.93
C LEU A 91 6.09 -12.22 10.66
N SER A 92 5.53 -11.26 11.40
CA SER A 92 6.32 -10.39 12.28
C SER A 92 7.05 -11.23 13.35
N PRO A 93 8.26 -10.84 13.80
CA PRO A 93 8.95 -11.50 14.92
C PRO A 93 8.09 -11.65 16.19
N GLU A 94 7.05 -10.83 16.34
CA GLU A 94 6.08 -10.90 17.43
C GLU A 94 5.00 -11.99 17.20
N GLY A 95 4.51 -12.15 15.97
CA GLY A 95 3.55 -13.20 15.58
C GLY A 95 4.16 -14.61 15.63
N MET A 96 5.46 -14.73 15.30
CA MET A 96 6.20 -15.98 15.45
C MET A 96 6.36 -16.41 16.92
N ARG A 97 6.51 -15.47 17.86
CA ARG A 97 6.63 -15.77 19.31
C ARG A 97 5.31 -16.25 19.93
N SER A 98 4.16 -15.72 19.51
CA SER A 98 2.85 -16.16 20.01
C SER A 98 2.48 -17.57 19.58
N THR A 99 3.07 -18.08 18.49
CA THR A 99 2.84 -19.45 18.00
C THR A 99 3.67 -20.48 18.78
N GLU A 100 4.82 -20.09 19.33
CA GLU A 100 5.72 -20.96 20.11
C GLU A 100 5.29 -21.13 21.58
N GLU A 101 4.51 -20.21 22.14
CA GLU A 101 4.02 -20.28 23.54
C GLU A 101 2.75 -21.15 23.72
N SER A 102 2.19 -21.68 22.63
CA SER A 102 1.00 -22.55 22.64
C SER A 102 1.35 -24.04 22.46
N GLU A 103 2.47 -24.52 22.98
CA GLU A 103 2.66 -25.96 23.21
C GLU A 103 2.12 -26.31 24.61
N PRO A 104 1.01 -27.06 24.74
CA PRO A 104 0.53 -27.47 26.04
C PRO A 104 1.51 -28.46 26.65
N ASP A 105 1.97 -28.14 27.86
CA ASP A 105 2.72 -29.01 28.76
C ASP A 105 1.92 -30.31 28.98
N GLU A 106 2.27 -31.38 28.27
CA GLU A 106 1.72 -32.72 28.51
C GLU A 106 2.20 -33.20 29.89
N SER A 107 1.33 -33.02 30.89
CA SER A 107 1.48 -33.48 32.28
C SER A 107 1.39 -35.01 32.42
#